data_AF-A0ABC8DWC8-F1
#
_entry.id   AF-A0ABC8DWC8-F1
#
_cell.length_a   1.000
_cell.length_b   1.000
_cell.length_c   1.000
_cell.angle_alpha   90.00
_cell.angle_beta   90.00
_cell.angle_gamma   90.00
#
_symmetry.space_group_name_H-M   'P 1'
#
loop_
_entity.id
_entity.type
_entity.pdbx_description
1 polymer ?
#
loop_
_entity_poly.entity_id
_entity_poly.type
_entity_poly.pdbx_seq_one_letter_code
_entity_poly.pdbx_strand_id
1 'polypeptide(L)' 'MLSSRDLSVYSMNAPWFINGINFSDRLNYWQHDIPAVMITDTAFYRNKQNYLPGDIADRLNYQKMAQVADGVITLLHNSK' A
#
# COMPACT_ATOMS: atom_id res chain seq x y z
N MET A 1 -3.27 -1.76 -21.60
CA MET A 1 -3.20 -1.05 -20.30
C MET A 1 -4.46 -1.41 -19.53
N LEU A 2 -4.32 -2.04 -18.37
CA LEU A 2 -5.46 -2.26 -17.48
C LEU A 2 -5.82 -0.89 -16.89
N SER A 3 -7.07 -0.47 -17.05
CA SER A 3 -7.54 0.77 -16.46
C SER A 3 -7.42 0.68 -14.94
N SER A 4 -6.72 1.62 -14.30
CA SER A 4 -6.68 1.74 -12.83
C SER A 4 -8.02 2.21 -12.24
N ARG A 5 -9.00 2.58 -13.09
CA ARG A 5 -10.27 3.21 -12.68
C ARG A 5 -11.18 2.33 -11.83
N ASP A 6 -10.98 1.01 -11.85
CA ASP A 6 -11.84 0.05 -11.14
C ASP A 6 -11.31 -0.35 -9.76
N LEU A 7 -10.11 0.12 -9.36
CA LEU A 7 -9.58 -0.15 -8.04
C LEU A 7 -10.16 0.85 -7.02
N SER A 8 -10.98 0.35 -6.10
CA SER A 8 -11.47 1.17 -4.98
C SER A 8 -10.30 1.57 -4.07
N VAL A 9 -10.01 2.88 -4.01
CA VAL A 9 -8.94 3.44 -3.19
C VAL A 9 -9.55 4.37 -2.13
N TYR A 10 -9.03 4.29 -0.92
CA TYR A 10 -9.41 5.17 0.19
C TYR A 10 -8.15 5.82 0.76
N SER A 11 -8.25 7.11 1.09
CA SER A 11 -7.20 7.82 1.81
C SER A 11 -7.49 7.79 3.31
N MET A 12 -6.45 7.64 4.12
CA MET A 12 -6.55 7.63 5.57
C MET A 12 -5.41 8.45 6.18
N ASN A 13 -5.78 9.42 7.01
CA ASN A 13 -4.88 10.06 7.96
C ASN A 13 -5.35 9.66 9.37
N ALA A 14 -4.50 8.98 10.11
CA ALA A 14 -4.87 8.34 11.36
C ALA A 14 -3.77 8.55 12.42
N PRO A 15 -4.13 8.64 13.71
CA PRO A 15 -3.16 8.73 14.80
C PRO A 15 -2.24 7.50 14.88
N TRP A 16 -1.02 7.71 15.36
CA TRP A 16 0.00 6.66 15.51
C TRP A 16 -0.40 5.50 16.44
N PHE A 17 -1.33 5.74 17.37
CA PHE A 17 -1.80 4.71 18.30
C PHE A 17 -2.78 3.72 17.68
N ILE A 18 -3.26 3.98 16.45
CA ILE A 18 -4.06 3.00 15.71
C ILE A 18 -3.12 1.93 15.19
N ASN A 19 -3.37 0.68 15.60
CA ASN A 19 -2.55 -0.46 15.24
C ASN A 19 -2.42 -0.59 13.71
N GLY A 20 -1.19 -0.69 13.21
CA GLY A 20 -0.88 -0.80 11.77
C GLY A 20 -0.60 0.50 11.04
N ILE A 21 -0.95 1.66 11.61
CA ILE A 21 -0.66 2.97 10.97
C ILE A 21 0.84 3.27 10.97
N ASN A 22 1.56 2.73 11.94
CA ASN A 22 2.96 3.01 12.24
C ASN A 22 3.88 1.80 11.95
N PHE A 23 3.47 0.83 11.14
CA PHE A 23 4.24 -0.42 10.90
C PHE A 23 5.01 -0.44 9.57
N SER A 24 5.33 0.73 9.00
CA SER A 24 6.01 0.84 7.69
C SER A 24 7.11 1.90 7.72
N ASP A 25 8.09 1.73 6.84
CA ASP A 25 9.26 2.60 6.70
C ASP A 25 8.93 4.08 6.43
N ARG A 26 7.70 4.39 5.98
CA ARG A 26 7.21 5.78 5.86
C ARG A 26 7.52 6.62 7.10
N LEU A 27 7.47 6.02 8.29
CA LEU A 27 7.83 6.71 9.53
C LEU A 27 9.27 7.23 9.54
N ASN A 28 10.21 6.44 9.03
CA ASN A 28 11.63 6.81 8.97
C ASN A 28 11.81 8.04 8.06
N TYR A 29 11.09 8.10 6.93
CA TYR A 29 11.11 9.27 6.05
C TYR A 29 10.54 10.52 6.73
N TRP A 30 9.43 10.37 7.46
CA TRP A 30 8.82 11.49 8.19
C TRP A 30 9.70 12.05 9.30
N GLN A 31 10.55 11.23 9.94
CA GLN A 31 11.55 11.70 10.91
C GLN A 31 12.61 12.62 10.30
N HIS A 32 12.75 12.60 8.98
CA HIS A 32 13.69 13.42 8.22
C HIS A 32 12.98 14.46 7.34
N ASP A 33 11.71 14.78 7.63
CA ASP A 33 10.89 15.74 6.88
C ASP A 33 10.73 15.39 5.39
N ILE A 34 10.90 14.12 5.02
CA ILE A 34 10.72 13.64 3.65
C ILE A 34 9.25 13.25 3.44
N PRO A 35 8.53 13.86 2.47
CA PRO A 35 7.17 13.47 2.16
C PRO A 35 7.11 12.02 1.70
N ALA A 36 6.33 11.21 2.42
CA ALA A 36 6.19 9.79 2.13
C ALA A 36 4.74 9.34 2.36
N VAL A 37 4.30 8.38 1.55
CA VAL A 37 2.96 7.77 1.54
C VAL A 37 3.10 6.26 1.46
N MET A 38 2.26 5.55 2.21
CA MET A 38 2.15 4.09 2.15
C MET A 38 0.90 3.72 1.35
N ILE A 39 1.08 2.90 0.32
CA ILE A 39 -0.02 2.26 -0.40
C ILE A 39 -0.10 0.82 0.12
N THR A 40 -1.25 0.44 0.68
CA THR A 40 -1.42 -0.90 1.28
C THR A 40 -2.85 -1.39 1.11
N ASP A 41 -3.00 -2.71 1.06
CA ASP A 41 -4.27 -3.43 1.16
C ASP A 41 -4.58 -3.86 2.61
N THR A 42 -3.93 -3.22 3.59
CA THR A 42 -4.00 -3.45 5.04
C THR A 42 -3.20 -4.66 5.56
N ALA A 43 -2.35 -5.27 4.74
CA ALA A 43 -1.35 -6.28 5.14
C ALA A 43 -1.90 -7.34 6.10
N PHE A 44 -1.60 -7.24 7.40
CA PHE A 44 -2.00 -8.20 8.44
C PHE A 44 -3.50 -8.19 8.77
N TYR A 45 -4.21 -7.09 8.51
CA TYR A 45 -5.68 -7.07 8.63
C TYR A 45 -6.34 -7.91 7.54
N ARG A 46 -5.79 -7.90 6.32
CA ARG A 46 -6.25 -8.75 5.21
C ARG A 46 -5.77 -10.19 5.36
N ASN A 47 -4.46 -10.39 5.61
CA ASN A 47 -3.83 -11.70 5.63
C ASN A 47 -3.54 -12.15 7.06
N LYS A 48 -4.38 -13.05 7.57
CA LYS A 48 -4.16 -13.70 8.87
C LYS A 48 -2.93 -14.62 8.89
N GLN A 49 -2.34 -14.93 7.73
CA GLN A 49 -1.10 -15.70 7.61
C GLN A 49 0.14 -14.82 7.44
N ASN A 50 0.01 -13.50 7.58
CA ASN A 50 1.17 -12.61 7.47
C ASN A 50 2.24 -12.98 8.52
N TYR A 51 3.50 -13.03 8.09
CA TYR A 51 4.64 -13.55 8.87
C TYR A 51 4.52 -15.01 9.34
N LEU A 52 3.60 -15.80 8.78
CA LEU A 52 3.48 -17.23 9.00
C LEU A 52 3.87 -17.99 7.71
N PRO A 53 4.18 -19.30 7.77
CA PRO A 53 4.50 -20.09 6.59
C PRO A 53 3.42 -20.09 5.50
N GLY A 54 2.18 -19.74 5.86
CA GLY A 54 1.07 -19.59 4.93
C GLY A 54 1.08 -18.28 4.14
N ASP A 55 2.03 -17.36 4.34
CA ASP A 55 2.18 -16.13 3.54
C ASP A 55 2.74 -16.45 2.15
N ILE A 56 1.89 -17.02 1.29
CA ILE A 56 2.26 -17.54 -0.04
C ILE A 56 1.58 -16.78 -1.18
N ALA A 57 2.18 -16.89 -2.37
CA ALA A 57 1.75 -16.28 -3.62
C ALA A 57 0.25 -16.42 -3.91
N ASP A 58 -0.33 -17.58 -3.62
CA ASP A 58 -1.75 -17.90 -3.89
C ASP A 58 -2.73 -16.99 -3.12
N ARG A 59 -2.27 -16.29 -2.07
CA ARG A 59 -3.09 -15.35 -1.30
C ARG A 59 -3.13 -13.94 -1.90
N LEU A 60 -2.40 -13.71 -2.99
CA LEU A 60 -2.27 -12.40 -3.63
C LEU A 60 -3.28 -12.25 -4.77
N ASN A 61 -3.79 -11.03 -4.92
CA ASN A 61 -4.58 -10.66 -6.10
C ASN A 61 -3.68 -9.90 -7.08
N TYR A 62 -3.06 -10.65 -7.99
CA TYR A 62 -2.12 -10.10 -8.97
C TYR A 62 -2.73 -9.05 -9.90
N GLN A 63 -4.01 -9.20 -10.26
CA GLN A 63 -4.70 -8.20 -11.09
C GLN A 63 -4.78 -6.85 -10.39
N LYS A 64 -5.16 -6.83 -9.11
CA LYS A 64 -5.19 -5.59 -8.31
C LYS A 64 -3.79 -5.04 -8.06
N MET A 65 -2.80 -5.89 -7.82
CA MET A 65 -1.41 -5.45 -7.67
C MET A 65 -0.88 -4.77 -8.95
N ALA A 66 -1.21 -5.31 -10.13
CA ALA A 66 -0.87 -4.67 -11.41
C ALA A 66 -1.53 -3.29 -11.54
N GLN A 67 -2.80 -3.14 -11.16
CA GLN A 67 -3.49 -1.85 -11.17
C GLN A 67 -2.84 -0.82 -10.23
N VAL A 68 -2.32 -1.25 -9.07
CA VAL A 68 -1.54 -0.37 -8.17
C VAL A 68 -0.26 0.10 -8.86
N ALA A 69 0.50 -0.81 -9.48
CA ALA A 69 1.73 -0.47 -10.18
C ALA A 69 1.46 0.51 -11.35
N ASP A 70 0.46 0.25 -12.18
CA ASP A 70 0.03 1.14 -13.26
C ASP A 70 -0.36 2.53 -12.73
N GLY A 71 -1.05 2.59 -11.59
CA GLY A 71 -1.41 3.83 -10.90
C GLY A 71 -0.20 4.65 -10.44
N VAL A 72 0.79 4.00 -9.83
CA VAL A 72 2.04 4.66 -9.39
C VAL A 72 2.84 5.17 -10.59
N ILE A 73 2.96 4.37 -11.65
CA ILE A 73 3.62 4.79 -12.89
C ILE A 73 2.92 6.02 -13.49
N THR A 74 1.59 6.01 -13.51
CA THR A 74 0.80 7.15 -14.00
C THR A 74 1.03 8.40 -13.16
N LEU A 75 1.06 8.27 -11.83
CA LEU A 75 1.37 9.38 -10.92
C LEU A 75 2.75 9.97 -11.22
N LEU A 76 3.78 9.13 -11.34
CA LEU A 76 5.16 9.57 -11.59
C LEU A 76 5.30 10.30 -12.94
N HIS A 77 4.66 9.80 -14.00
CA HIS A 77 4.67 10.48 -15.30
C HIS A 77 3.95 11.83 -15.30
N ASN A 78 2.93 11.98 -14.46
CA ASN A 78 2.16 13.22 -14.35
C ASN A 78 2.75 14.22 -13.33
N SER A 79 3.69 13.78 -12.50
CA SER A 79 4.39 14.62 -11.54
C SER A 79 5.45 15.41 -12.31
N LYS A 80 5.15 16.67 -12.62
CA LYS A 80 6.10 17.64 -13.17
C LYS A 80 6.85 18.35 -12.07
#